data_AF-A0A6V7LZM1-F1
#
_entry.id   AF-A0A6V7LZM1-F1
#
_cell.length_a   1.000
_cell.length_b   1.000
_cell.length_c   1.000
_cell.angle_alpha   90.00
_cell.angle_beta   90.00
_cell.angle_gamma   90.00
#
_symmetry.space_group_name_H-M   'P 1'
#
loop_
_entity.id
_entity.type
_entity.pdbx_description
1 polymer ?
#
loop_
_entity_poly.entity_id
_entity_poly.type
_entity_poly.pdbx_seq_one_letter_code
_entity_poly.pdbx_strand_id
1 'polypeptide(L)' 'VCPADLILFFDVSNDTMKSRLLGRAASSGRADDNEETIVKRIEIFNVKNGEIVEHYKDKVVR' A
#
# COMPACT_ATOMS: atom_id res chain seq x y z
N VAL A 1 -17.68 8.34 16.16
CA VAL A 1 -17.25 7.51 15.01
C VAL A 1 -18.34 7.63 13.95
N CYS A 2 -18.01 8.01 12.72
CA CYS A 2 -18.96 8.12 11.59
C CYS A 2 -18.63 7.09 10.49
N PRO A 3 -19.62 6.69 9.66
CA PRO A 3 -19.37 5.81 8.51
C PRO A 3 -18.46 6.49 7.48
N ALA A 4 -17.58 5.73 6.82
CA ALA A 4 -16.88 6.21 5.64
C ALA A 4 -17.87 6.36 4.47
N ASP A 5 -17.79 7.46 3.74
CA ASP A 5 -18.64 7.73 2.57
C ASP A 5 -18.07 7.13 1.29
N LEU A 6 -16.74 7.12 1.14
CA LEU A 6 -16.02 6.67 -0.04
C LEU A 6 -14.63 6.18 0.35
N ILE A 7 -14.15 5.13 -0.31
CA ILE A 7 -12.76 4.66 -0.22
C ILE A 7 -12.12 4.70 -1.61
N LEU A 8 -11.00 5.41 -1.72
CA LEU A 8 -10.18 5.42 -2.92
C LEU A 8 -9.06 4.39 -2.76
N PHE A 9 -9.11 3.32 -3.55
CA PHE A 9 -8.12 2.24 -3.50
C PHE A 9 -7.24 2.25 -4.74
N PHE A 10 -6.01 2.73 -4.60
CA PHE A 10 -5.06 2.74 -5.71
C PHE A 10 -4.51 1.34 -5.96
N ASP A 11 -5.04 0.67 -6.99
CA ASP A 11 -4.54 -0.62 -7.45
C ASP A 11 -3.28 -0.41 -8.30
N VAL A 12 -2.14 -0.86 -7.78
CA VAL A 12 -0.82 -0.63 -8.38
C VAL A 12 -0.02 -1.93 -8.30
N SER A 13 0.72 -2.26 -9.37
CA SER A 13 1.55 -3.46 -9.38
C SER A 13 2.66 -3.40 -8.32
N ASN A 14 3.01 -4.57 -7.77
CA ASN A 14 4.08 -4.71 -6.78
C ASN A 14 5.41 -4.14 -7.31
N ASP A 15 5.72 -4.33 -8.58
CA ASP A 15 6.97 -3.82 -9.20
C ASP A 15 7.01 -2.29 -9.23
N THR A 16 5.88 -1.65 -9.56
CA THR A 16 5.76 -0.19 -9.54
C THR A 16 5.92 0.35 -8.12
N MET A 17 5.30 -0.31 -7.13
CA MET A 17 5.45 0.05 -5.73
C MET A 17 6.89 -0.08 -5.25
N LYS A 18 7.57 -1.20 -5.56
CA LYS A 18 8.98 -1.43 -5.21
C LYS A 18 9.88 -0.36 -5.81
N SER A 19 9.77 -0.11 -7.12
CA SER A 19 10.59 0.89 -7.81
C SER A 19 10.45 2.29 -7.19
N ARG A 20 9.22 2.71 -6.87
CA ARG A 20 8.96 4.01 -6.24
C ARG A 20 9.48 4.09 -4.80
N LEU A 21 9.34 3.01 -4.03
CA LEU A 21 9.82 2.96 -2.65
C LEU A 21 11.35 2.97 -2.58
N LEU A 22 12.03 2.27 -3.50
CA LEU A 22 13.49 2.33 -3.66
C LEU A 22 13.97 3.72 -4.08
N GLY A 23 13.28 4.37 -5.03
CA GLY A 23 13.57 5.76 -5.41
C GLY A 23 13.39 6.75 -4.25
N ARG A 24 12.41 6.50 -3.38
CA ARG A 24 12.21 7.30 -2.15
C ARG A 24 13.30 7.05 -1.11
N ALA A 25 13.74 5.80 -0.94
CA ALA A 25 14.85 5.47 -0.04
C ALA A 25 16.12 6.23 -0.44
N ALA A 26 16.43 6.25 -1.73
CA ALA A 26 17.59 6.95 -2.29
C ALA A 26 17.54 8.48 -2.15
N SER A 27 16.35 9.08 -2.20
CA SER A 27 16.18 10.54 -2.18
C SER A 27 15.90 11.13 -0.79
N SER A 28 15.34 10.35 0.14
CA SER A 28 14.89 10.85 1.46
C SER A 28 15.87 10.61 2.61
N GLY A 29 16.96 9.86 2.39
CA GLY A 29 17.98 9.61 3.42
C GLY A 29 17.49 8.75 4.59
N ARG A 30 16.39 8.00 4.43
CA ARG A 30 15.88 7.10 5.47
C ARG A 30 16.72 5.82 5.53
N ALA A 31 17.43 5.63 6.63
CA ALA A 31 18.29 4.47 6.88
C ALA A 31 17.52 3.14 7.08
N ASP A 32 16.20 3.20 7.32
CA ASP A 32 15.35 2.02 7.60
C ASP A 32 14.65 1.42 6.35
N ASP A 33 14.88 1.99 5.15
CA ASP A 33 14.31 1.48 3.90
C ASP A 33 15.22 0.40 3.28
N ASN A 34 15.30 -0.75 3.96
CA ASN A 34 15.97 -1.95 3.46
C ASN A 34 15.04 -2.64 2.46
N GLU A 35 15.59 -3.22 1.38
CA GLU A 35 14.79 -3.91 0.35
C GLU A 35 13.86 -4.99 0.95
N GLU A 36 14.36 -5.76 1.91
CA GLU A 36 13.57 -6.75 2.65
C GLU A 36 12.37 -6.14 3.40
N THR A 37 12.54 -4.96 3.98
CA THR A 37 11.48 -4.24 4.69
C THR A 37 10.41 -3.76 3.71
N ILE A 38 10.82 -3.26 2.54
CA ILE A 38 9.91 -2.82 1.47
C ILE A 38 9.07 -4.00 0.96
N VAL A 39 9.69 -5.14 0.70
CA VAL A 39 9.00 -6.36 0.24
C VAL A 39 7.98 -6.82 1.30
N LYS A 40 8.41 -6.96 2.57
CA LYS A 40 7.52 -7.37 3.67
C LYS A 40 6.33 -6.42 3.84
N ARG A 41 6.53 -5.11 3.68
CA ARG A 41 5.44 -4.13 3.77
C ARG A 41 4.42 -4.30 2.65
N ILE A 42 4.87 -4.56 1.43
CA ILE A 42 3.98 -4.80 0.28
C ILE A 42 3.19 -6.11 0.49
N GLU A 43 3.83 -7.18 0.96
CA GLU A 43 3.15 -8.45 1.25
C GLU A 43 2.07 -8.29 2.32
N ILE A 44 2.42 -7.67 3.46
CA ILE A 44 1.45 -7.43 4.55
C ILE A 44 0.32 -6.52 4.06
N PHE A 45 0.61 -5.51 3.24
CA PHE A 45 -0.39 -4.64 2.65
C PHE A 45 -1.38 -5.44 1.80
N ASN A 46 -0.89 -6.29 0.89
CA ASN A 46 -1.74 -7.09 0.01
C ASN A 46 -2.66 -8.05 0.79
N VAL A 47 -2.15 -8.67 1.85
CA VAL A 47 -2.96 -9.57 2.70
C VAL A 47 -4.04 -8.79 3.47
N LYS A 48 -3.63 -7.75 4.21
CA LYS A 48 -4.55 -7.04 5.11
C LYS A 48 -5.54 -6.14 4.40
N ASN A 49 -5.14 -5.51 3.30
CA ASN A 49 -6.04 -4.60 2.58
C ASN A 49 -7.07 -5.35 1.75
N GLY A 50 -6.83 -6.61 1.39
CA GLY A 50 -7.86 -7.46 0.79
C GLY A 50 -9.11 -7.55 1.66
N GLU A 51 -8.93 -7.74 2.98
CA GLU A 51 -10.04 -7.80 3.94
C GLU A 51 -10.79 -6.46 4.08
N ILE A 52 -10.05 -5.35 4.06
CA ILE A 52 -10.63 -3.99 4.16
C ILE A 52 -11.42 -3.65 2.89
N VAL A 53 -10.86 -3.94 1.71
CA VAL A 53 -11.54 -3.71 0.43
C VAL A 53 -12.81 -4.55 0.33
N GLU A 54 -12.79 -5.80 0.79
CA GLU A 54 -13.99 -6.64 0.81
C GLU A 54 -15.04 -6.10 1.80
N HIS A 55 -14.63 -5.66 2.98
CA HIS A 55 -15.55 -5.08 3.98
C HIS A 55 -16.26 -3.82 3.46
N TYR A 56 -15.58 -3.02 2.63
CA TYR A 56 -16.11 -1.77 2.08
C TYR A 56 -16.42 -1.85 0.58
N LYS A 57 -16.63 -3.06 0.02
CA LYS A 57 -16.77 -3.27 -1.43
C LYS A 57 -17.78 -2.35 -2.12
N ASP A 58 -18.88 -1.98 -1.44
CA ASP A 58 -19.93 -1.12 -1.98
C ASP A 58 -19.55 0.38 -1.97
N LYS A 59 -18.41 0.72 -1.36
CA LYS A 59 -17.90 2.09 -1.18
C LYS A 59 -16.49 2.27 -1.75
N VAL A 60 -15.86 1.21 -2.25
CA VAL A 60 -14.51 1.27 -2.81
C VAL A 60 -14.58 1.62 -4.29
N VAL A 61 -13.83 2.65 -4.66
CA VAL A 61 -13.51 3.00 -6.04
C VAL A 61 -12.03 2.71 -6.27
N ARG A 62 -11.74 1.97 -7.35
CA ARG A 62 -10.38 1.59 -7.75
C ARG A 62 -9.83 2.52 -8.82
#